data_AF-A0A0J8XTM1-F1
#
_entry.id   AF-A0A0J8XTM1-F1
#
_cell.length_a   1.000
_cell.length_b   1.000
_cell.length_c   1.000
_cell.angle_alpha   90.00
_cell.angle_beta   90.00
_cell.angle_gamma   90.00
#
_symmetry.space_group_name_H-M   'P 1'
#
loop_
_entity.id
_entity.type
_entity.pdbx_description
1 polymer ?
#
loop_
_entity_poly.entity_id
_entity_poly.type
_entity_poly.pdbx_seq_one_letter_code
_entity_poly.pdbx_strand_id
1 'polypeptide(L)'
;MGIYKMAVSTLTTLLVVIGIAGFSLNVAADSEKQDATAANVPHLASDSAKQHVVTFIRDRDYACTQCHKDTKDALLGAHADAIHAQTGREVGCVDCHSNVGENHRDGATQVTKFAPSQSVAGTQKIAADPLWIKKQNETCTNCHEPDDLREANWTHDVHALDLSCASCHNIHPTIDPMKGITQSSKIKMCVDCHADQTKAKATK
;
A
#
# COMPACT_ATOMS: atom_id res chain seq x y z
N MET A 1 38.72 -47.39 -20.36
CA MET A 1 38.24 -46.07 -19.88
C MET A 1 37.65 -45.16 -20.98
N GLY A 2 37.91 -45.37 -22.29
CA GLY A 2 37.46 -44.48 -23.36
C GLY A 2 35.99 -44.63 -23.80
N ILE A 3 35.47 -45.86 -23.87
CA ILE A 3 34.12 -46.15 -24.38
C ILE A 3 32.98 -45.59 -23.49
N TYR A 4 33.15 -45.62 -22.17
CA TYR A 4 32.15 -45.10 -21.24
C TYR A 4 32.08 -43.56 -21.23
N LYS A 5 33.21 -42.87 -21.43
CA LYS A 5 33.24 -41.40 -21.52
C LYS A 5 32.55 -40.88 -22.79
N MET A 6 32.73 -41.60 -23.91
CA MET A 6 32.07 -41.25 -25.17
C MET A 6 30.55 -41.46 -25.10
N ALA A 7 30.09 -42.55 -24.47
CA ALA A 7 28.68 -42.85 -24.30
C ALA A 7 27.95 -41.88 -23.35
N VAL A 8 28.62 -41.45 -22.28
CA VAL A 8 28.05 -40.45 -21.35
C VAL A 8 27.97 -39.08 -22.04
N SER A 9 29.02 -38.67 -22.77
CA SER A 9 29.03 -37.40 -23.49
C SER A 9 27.90 -37.32 -24.52
N THR A 10 27.71 -38.35 -25.33
CA THR A 10 26.64 -38.36 -26.35
C THR A 10 25.24 -38.34 -25.74
N LEU A 11 25.04 -39.02 -24.61
CA LEU A 11 23.75 -39.01 -23.90
C LEU A 11 23.43 -37.63 -23.29
N THR A 12 24.42 -36.96 -22.70
CA THR A 12 24.23 -35.58 -22.19
C THR A 12 23.95 -34.57 -23.29
N THR A 13 24.62 -34.68 -24.45
CA THR A 13 24.35 -33.78 -25.58
C THR A 13 22.94 -33.99 -26.14
N LEU A 14 22.47 -35.24 -26.20
CA LEU A 14 21.11 -35.54 -26.68
C LEU A 14 20.02 -34.95 -25.76
N LEU A 15 20.20 -35.05 -24.44
CA LEU A 15 19.26 -34.51 -23.45
C LEU A 15 19.18 -32.98 -23.47
N VAL A 16 20.31 -32.30 -23.67
CA VAL A 16 20.34 -30.82 -23.78
C VAL A 16 19.64 -30.35 -25.06
N VAL A 17 19.82 -31.04 -26.19
CA VAL A 17 19.14 -30.70 -27.45
C VAL A 17 17.62 -30.89 -27.34
N ILE A 18 17.16 -31.95 -26.67
CA ILE A 18 15.73 -32.18 -26.44
C ILE A 18 15.14 -31.11 -25.50
N GLY A 19 15.89 -30.68 -24.48
CA GLY A 19 15.46 -29.61 -23.56
C GLY A 19 15.31 -28.24 -24.25
N ILE A 20 16.17 -27.93 -25.22
CA ILE A 20 16.11 -26.67 -25.98
C ILE A 20 15.00 -26.71 -27.04
N ALA A 21 14.78 -27.86 -27.71
CA ALA A 21 13.72 -28.02 -28.70
C ALA A 21 12.31 -28.12 -28.08
N GLY A 22 12.18 -28.77 -26.91
CA GLY A 22 10.91 -28.94 -26.21
C GLY A 22 10.30 -27.64 -25.66
N PHE A 23 11.11 -26.59 -25.47
CA PHE A 23 10.63 -25.28 -25.00
C PHE A 23 9.93 -24.45 -26.10
N SER A 24 10.00 -24.88 -27.36
CA SER A 24 9.47 -24.11 -28.51
C SER A 24 8.07 -24.56 -28.99
N LEU A 25 7.43 -25.54 -28.34
CA LEU A 25 6.14 -26.11 -28.79
C LEU A 25 4.91 -25.69 -27.96
N ASN A 26 5.01 -24.64 -27.14
CA ASN A 26 3.82 -24.03 -26.53
C ASN A 26 3.79 -22.53 -26.83
N VAL A 27 3.21 -22.17 -27.99
CA VAL A 27 2.43 -20.94 -28.23
C VAL A 27 2.13 -20.90 -29.74
N ALA A 28 0.98 -21.46 -30.11
CA ALA A 28 0.20 -21.12 -31.31
C ALA A 28 -1.20 -21.70 -31.09
N ALA A 29 -2.03 -20.98 -30.33
CA ALA A 29 -3.47 -21.20 -30.35
C ALA A 29 -4.01 -20.42 -31.55
N ASP A 30 -3.96 -21.02 -32.74
CA ASP A 30 -4.68 -20.50 -33.90
C ASP A 30 -6.17 -20.82 -33.71
N SER A 31 -6.97 -19.77 -33.58
CA SER A 31 -8.42 -19.85 -33.54
C SER A 31 -8.93 -20.03 -34.98
N GLU A 32 -9.16 -21.28 -35.38
CA GLU A 32 -9.72 -21.61 -36.68
C GLU A 32 -11.19 -21.18 -36.76
N LYS A 33 -11.51 -20.24 -37.67
CA LYS A 33 -12.88 -19.90 -38.05
C LYS A 33 -13.46 -21.07 -38.85
N GLN A 34 -14.31 -21.85 -38.21
CA GLN A 34 -15.06 -22.90 -38.88
C GLN A 34 -16.45 -22.37 -39.24
N ASP A 35 -16.65 -22.10 -40.53
CA ASP A 35 -17.96 -21.83 -41.12
C ASP A 35 -18.80 -23.12 -41.05
N ALA A 36 -19.76 -23.16 -40.11
CA ALA A 36 -20.73 -24.24 -40.00
C ALA A 36 -22.02 -23.84 -40.73
N THR A 37 -22.22 -24.46 -41.89
CA THR A 37 -23.47 -24.48 -42.65
C THR A 37 -24.63 -25.00 -41.79
N ALA A 38 -25.79 -24.35 -41.98
CA ALA A 38 -27.02 -24.54 -41.25
C ALA A 38 -27.50 -26.00 -41.13
N ALA A 39 -27.76 -26.43 -39.90
CA ALA A 39 -28.72 -27.49 -39.59
C ALA A 39 -29.52 -27.09 -38.35
N ASN A 40 -30.84 -27.04 -38.53
CA ASN A 40 -31.85 -26.67 -37.53
C ASN A 40 -31.76 -27.50 -36.25
N VAL A 41 -31.56 -26.83 -35.11
CA VAL A 41 -31.99 -27.31 -33.79
C VAL A 41 -32.53 -26.11 -33.01
N PRO A 42 -33.79 -26.14 -32.50
CA PRO A 42 -34.30 -25.06 -31.67
C PRO A 42 -33.77 -25.24 -30.25
N HIS A 43 -32.86 -24.36 -29.82
CA HIS A 43 -32.50 -24.25 -28.41
C HIS A 43 -32.67 -22.82 -27.92
N LEU A 44 -33.26 -22.75 -26.73
CA LEU A 44 -33.78 -21.61 -26.01
C LEU A 44 -32.87 -20.37 -26.06
N ALA A 45 -33.49 -19.21 -26.26
CA ALA A 45 -32.86 -17.91 -26.13
C ALA A 45 -32.31 -17.74 -24.70
N SER A 46 -31.00 -17.92 -24.56
CA SER A 46 -30.25 -17.52 -23.38
C SER A 46 -29.74 -16.10 -23.60
N ASP A 47 -30.19 -15.21 -22.72
CA ASP A 47 -29.89 -13.78 -22.68
C ASP A 47 -28.44 -13.55 -22.21
N SER A 48 -27.47 -13.97 -23.02
CA SER A 48 -26.03 -13.91 -22.70
C SER A 48 -25.23 -13.31 -23.83
N ALA A 49 -25.32 -11.99 -23.99
CA ALA A 49 -24.40 -11.22 -24.82
C ALA A 49 -23.90 -9.98 -24.06
N LYS A 50 -23.25 -10.22 -22.91
CA LYS A 50 -22.21 -9.33 -22.40
C LYS A 50 -21.07 -10.22 -21.93
N GLN A 51 -20.13 -10.54 -22.83
CA GLN A 51 -18.85 -11.10 -22.41
C GLN A 51 -18.20 -10.11 -21.44
N HIS A 52 -18.10 -10.50 -20.17
CA HIS A 52 -17.38 -9.72 -19.19
C HIS A 52 -15.89 -9.82 -19.50
N VAL A 53 -15.27 -8.70 -19.87
CA VAL A 53 -13.82 -8.62 -20.08
C VAL A 53 -13.17 -8.73 -18.71
N VAL A 54 -12.57 -9.89 -18.41
CA VAL A 54 -11.77 -10.08 -17.18
C VAL A 54 -10.42 -9.40 -17.40
N THR A 55 -10.22 -8.23 -16.80
CA THR A 55 -8.90 -7.62 -16.67
C THR A 55 -8.22 -8.18 -15.41
N PHE A 56 -6.93 -8.53 -15.50
CA PHE A 56 -6.15 -9.03 -14.37
C PHE A 56 -5.68 -7.91 -13.43
N ILE A 57 -6.57 -7.00 -13.03
CA ILE A 57 -6.26 -6.05 -11.95
C ILE A 57 -6.78 -6.70 -10.67
N ARG A 58 -5.92 -7.49 -10.03
CA ARG A 58 -6.18 -7.91 -8.65
C ARG A 58 -6.08 -6.65 -7.80
N ASP A 59 -7.21 -6.26 -7.21
CA ASP A 59 -7.23 -5.26 -6.15
C ASP A 59 -6.15 -5.63 -5.11
N ARG A 60 -5.17 -4.73 -4.96
CA ARG A 60 -4.00 -4.94 -4.09
C ARG A 60 -4.39 -4.96 -2.62
N ASP A 61 -5.50 -4.32 -2.29
CA ASP A 61 -5.99 -4.16 -0.94
C ASP A 61 -6.98 -5.27 -0.56
N TYR A 62 -7.45 -6.04 -1.54
CA TYR A 62 -8.39 -7.14 -1.35
C TYR A 62 -7.95 -8.11 -0.24
N ALA A 63 -6.66 -8.48 -0.20
CA ALA A 63 -6.13 -9.40 0.81
C ALA A 63 -6.22 -8.80 2.23
N CYS A 64 -6.00 -7.49 2.37
CA CYS A 64 -6.08 -6.77 3.64
C CYS A 64 -7.53 -6.69 4.13
N THR A 65 -8.45 -6.32 3.24
CA THR A 65 -9.88 -6.12 3.54
C THR A 65 -10.65 -7.42 3.81
N GLN A 66 -10.06 -8.59 3.52
CA GLN A 66 -10.64 -9.87 3.94
C GLN A 66 -10.70 -10.03 5.47
N CYS A 67 -9.83 -9.32 6.20
CA CYS A 67 -9.80 -9.33 7.66
C CYS A 67 -10.02 -7.93 8.27
N HIS A 68 -9.45 -6.87 7.69
CA HIS A 68 -9.62 -5.48 8.13
C HIS A 68 -10.90 -4.87 7.53
N LYS A 69 -12.03 -5.14 8.19
CA LYS A 69 -13.37 -4.73 7.73
C LYS A 69 -13.94 -3.55 8.50
N ASP A 70 -13.28 -3.14 9.58
CA ASP A 70 -13.77 -2.05 10.40
C ASP A 70 -13.70 -0.74 9.60
N THR A 71 -14.70 0.13 9.79
CA THR A 71 -14.75 1.44 9.13
C THR A 71 -13.54 2.31 9.44
N LYS A 72 -12.92 2.12 10.62
CA LYS A 72 -11.68 2.82 11.01
C LYS A 72 -10.45 2.36 10.22
N ASP A 73 -10.47 1.16 9.64
CA ASP A 73 -9.38 0.60 8.84
C ASP A 73 -9.60 0.88 7.34
N ALA A 74 -10.81 1.29 6.94
CA ALA A 74 -11.10 1.69 5.56
C ALA A 74 -10.40 3.01 5.20
N LEU A 75 -9.88 3.10 3.97
CA LEU A 75 -9.30 4.33 3.43
C LEU A 75 -10.40 5.08 2.67
N LEU A 76 -10.98 6.10 3.30
CA LEU A 76 -12.11 6.87 2.76
C LEU A 76 -11.77 8.35 2.52
N GLY A 77 -10.60 8.79 2.99
CA GLY A 77 -10.14 10.17 2.86
C GLY A 77 -9.54 10.49 1.50
N ALA A 78 -8.81 11.60 1.42
CA ALA A 78 -8.21 12.10 0.18
C ALA A 78 -7.24 11.10 -0.50
N HIS A 79 -6.74 10.11 0.24
CA HIS A 79 -5.83 9.09 -0.29
C HIS A 79 -6.56 7.90 -0.95
N ALA A 80 -7.88 7.77 -0.78
CA ALA A 80 -8.66 6.66 -1.35
C ALA A 80 -8.63 6.65 -2.89
N ASP A 81 -8.67 7.83 -3.50
CA ASP A 81 -8.65 8.02 -4.96
C ASP A 81 -7.32 8.63 -5.45
N ALA A 82 -6.31 8.69 -4.58
CA ALA A 82 -5.03 9.30 -4.92
C ALA A 82 -4.18 8.40 -5.82
N ILE A 83 -3.47 9.01 -6.76
CA ILE A 83 -2.49 8.32 -7.61
C ILE A 83 -1.09 8.53 -7.07
N HIS A 84 -0.38 7.44 -6.83
CA HIS A 84 1.01 7.44 -6.39
C HIS A 84 1.92 7.95 -7.52
N ALA A 85 2.45 9.17 -7.38
CA ALA A 85 3.16 9.90 -8.44
C ALA A 85 4.30 9.10 -9.09
N GLN A 86 5.08 8.34 -8.31
CA GLN A 86 6.22 7.58 -8.84
C GLN A 86 5.83 6.32 -9.62
N THR A 87 4.64 5.76 -9.36
CA THR A 87 4.23 4.46 -9.92
C THR A 87 3.01 4.56 -10.84
N GLY A 88 2.30 5.69 -10.84
CA GLY A 88 1.13 5.94 -11.69
C GLY A 88 -0.11 5.10 -11.36
N ARG A 89 -0.14 4.44 -10.20
CA ARG A 89 -1.24 3.58 -9.74
C ARG A 89 -1.94 4.21 -8.54
N GLU A 90 -3.14 3.73 -8.24
CA GLU A 90 -3.85 4.07 -7.01
C GLU A 90 -3.02 3.73 -5.76
N VAL A 91 -3.09 4.63 -4.78
CA VAL A 91 -2.54 4.41 -3.45
C VAL A 91 -3.33 3.29 -2.77
N GLY A 92 -2.62 2.34 -2.17
CA GLY A 92 -3.21 1.22 -1.44
C GLY A 92 -2.55 0.99 -0.08
N CYS A 93 -3.06 0.01 0.65
CA CYS A 93 -2.75 -0.27 2.05
C CYS A 93 -1.23 -0.32 2.33
N VAL A 94 -0.50 -1.10 1.53
CA VAL A 94 0.93 -1.37 1.77
C VAL A 94 1.85 -0.21 1.42
N ASP A 95 1.34 0.85 0.77
CA ASP A 95 2.13 2.04 0.47
C ASP A 95 2.44 2.84 1.74
N CYS A 96 1.52 2.77 2.72
CA CYS A 96 1.71 3.36 4.05
C CYS A 96 2.06 2.29 5.10
N HIS A 97 1.38 1.15 5.06
CA HIS A 97 1.48 0.13 6.11
C HIS A 97 2.60 -0.89 5.91
N SER A 98 3.42 -0.75 4.86
CA SER A 98 4.43 -1.75 4.51
C SER A 98 3.81 -3.13 4.26
N ASN A 99 4.63 -4.16 4.06
CA ASN A 99 4.14 -5.51 3.76
C ASN A 99 3.83 -6.32 5.04
N VAL A 100 3.05 -7.38 4.88
CA VAL A 100 2.71 -8.33 5.95
C VAL A 100 3.67 -9.52 5.94
N GLY A 101 3.98 -10.05 7.13
CA GLY A 101 4.74 -11.30 7.28
C GLY A 101 3.89 -12.42 7.89
N GLU A 102 4.48 -13.60 8.07
CA GLU A 102 3.82 -14.80 8.59
C GLU A 102 3.12 -14.55 9.94
N ASN A 103 3.81 -13.87 10.86
CA ASN A 103 3.30 -13.56 12.21
C ASN A 103 2.51 -12.23 12.24
N HIS A 104 1.89 -11.82 11.13
CA HIS A 104 1.13 -10.56 11.08
C HIS A 104 0.03 -10.49 12.15
N ARG A 105 -0.61 -11.61 12.46
CA ARG A 105 -1.65 -11.69 13.50
C ARG A 105 -1.10 -11.53 14.92
N ASP A 106 0.19 -11.78 15.12
CA ASP A 106 0.87 -11.71 16.41
C ASP A 106 1.52 -10.34 16.62
N GLY A 107 0.70 -9.30 16.50
CA GLY A 107 1.11 -7.92 16.76
C GLY A 107 1.73 -7.20 15.56
N ALA A 108 1.72 -7.77 14.35
CA ALA A 108 2.01 -7.09 13.09
C ALA A 108 3.31 -6.26 13.11
N THR A 109 4.43 -6.83 13.58
CA THR A 109 5.69 -6.10 13.78
C THR A 109 6.34 -5.57 12.49
N GLN A 110 5.99 -6.15 11.33
CA GLN A 110 6.49 -5.74 10.01
C GLN A 110 5.64 -4.64 9.36
N VAL A 111 4.43 -4.41 9.90
CA VAL A 111 3.51 -3.39 9.41
C VAL A 111 3.86 -2.06 10.07
N THR A 112 3.98 -1.02 9.26
CA THR A 112 4.13 0.35 9.78
C THR A 112 2.83 0.75 10.48
N LYS A 113 2.95 1.17 11.74
CA LYS A 113 1.83 1.63 12.57
C LYS A 113 1.95 3.13 12.75
N PHE A 114 0.83 3.82 12.60
CA PHE A 114 0.73 5.25 12.83
C PHE A 114 -0.03 5.50 14.13
N ALA A 115 0.53 6.31 15.01
CA ALA A 115 -0.15 6.74 16.22
C ALA A 115 0.28 8.16 16.62
N PRO A 116 -0.66 8.98 17.14
CA PRO A 116 -0.33 10.30 17.66
C PRO A 116 0.81 10.24 18.68
N SER A 117 1.88 10.98 18.44
CA SER A 117 3.10 10.93 19.24
C SER A 117 3.91 12.21 19.21
N GLN A 118 4.63 12.45 20.30
CA GLN A 118 5.45 13.64 20.54
C GLN A 118 6.71 13.29 21.35
N SER A 119 7.82 13.94 21.04
CA SER A 119 9.11 13.75 21.73
C SER A 119 9.14 14.39 23.12
N VAL A 120 8.28 15.38 23.36
CA VAL A 120 8.13 16.08 24.64
C VAL A 120 6.89 15.58 25.36
N ALA A 121 7.01 15.12 26.61
CA ALA A 121 5.84 14.65 27.37
C ALA A 121 4.82 15.78 27.64
N GLY A 122 3.55 15.45 27.53
CA GLY A 122 2.40 16.22 28.03
C GLY A 122 1.82 15.60 29.32
N THR A 123 0.70 16.11 29.83
CA THR A 123 0.11 15.56 31.06
C THR A 123 -0.57 14.21 30.82
N GLN A 124 -1.05 13.95 29.61
CA GLN A 124 -1.73 12.71 29.24
C GLN A 124 -0.90 11.84 28.29
N LYS A 125 -0.04 12.45 27.47
CA LYS A 125 0.77 11.74 26.47
C LYS A 125 2.23 11.72 26.91
N ILE A 126 2.77 10.53 27.11
CA ILE A 126 4.20 10.36 27.41
C ILE A 126 5.05 10.71 26.19
N ALA A 127 6.30 11.09 26.44
CA ALA A 127 7.30 11.26 25.39
C ALA A 127 7.53 9.92 24.68
N ALA A 128 7.53 9.95 23.35
CA ALA A 128 7.91 8.82 22.52
C ALA A 128 9.37 8.95 22.07
N ASP A 129 9.97 7.83 21.65
CA ASP A 129 11.29 7.83 21.02
C ASP A 129 11.25 8.65 19.71
N PRO A 130 12.09 9.69 19.56
CA PRO A 130 12.20 10.46 18.31
C PRO A 130 12.47 9.60 17.08
N LEU A 131 13.18 8.47 17.21
CA LEU A 131 13.41 7.56 16.08
C LEU A 131 12.12 6.92 15.58
N TRP A 132 11.18 6.62 16.48
CA TRP A 132 9.88 6.09 16.09
C TRP A 132 8.97 7.16 15.47
N ILE A 133 9.06 8.42 15.92
CA ILE A 133 8.38 9.56 15.29
C ILE A 133 8.90 9.74 13.87
N LYS A 134 10.23 9.83 13.71
CA LYS A 134 10.88 9.96 12.41
C LYS A 134 10.49 8.83 11.47
N LYS A 135 10.47 7.57 11.97
CA LYS A 135 10.14 6.42 11.13
C LYS A 135 8.71 6.46 10.60
N GLN A 136 7.74 6.95 11.37
CA GLN A 136 6.38 7.17 10.87
C GLN A 136 6.32 8.27 9.83
N ASN A 137 6.96 9.41 10.11
CA ASN A 137 6.93 10.58 9.23
C ASN A 137 7.64 10.32 7.89
N GLU A 138 8.70 9.52 7.90
CA GLU A 138 9.40 9.07 6.68
C GLU A 138 8.45 8.43 5.66
N THR A 139 7.46 7.67 6.11
CA THR A 139 6.49 7.05 5.20
C THR A 139 5.68 8.10 4.44
N CYS A 140 5.33 9.21 5.10
CA CYS A 140 4.63 10.32 4.48
C CYS A 140 5.55 11.06 3.49
N THR A 141 6.80 11.33 3.90
CA THR A 141 7.76 12.09 3.09
C THR A 141 8.35 11.29 1.93
N ASN A 142 8.06 9.99 1.82
CA ASN A 142 8.36 9.22 0.60
C ASN A 142 7.54 9.70 -0.61
N CYS A 143 6.39 10.34 -0.37
CA CYS A 143 5.53 10.91 -1.41
C CYS A 143 5.33 12.42 -1.28
N HIS A 144 5.33 12.96 -0.06
CA HIS A 144 5.15 14.39 0.20
C HIS A 144 6.50 15.10 0.35
N GLU A 145 6.78 16.05 -0.53
CA GLU A 145 8.01 16.83 -0.47
C GLU A 145 7.98 17.82 0.71
N PRO A 146 9.03 17.88 1.54
CA PRO A 146 9.11 18.85 2.65
C PRO A 146 8.90 20.31 2.23
N ASP A 147 9.41 20.73 1.06
CA ASP A 147 9.25 22.09 0.57
C ASP A 147 7.78 22.44 0.29
N ASP A 148 7.01 21.52 -0.30
CA ASP A 148 5.57 21.68 -0.54
C ASP A 148 4.78 21.71 0.78
N LEU A 149 5.17 20.86 1.74
CA LEU A 149 4.55 20.85 3.08
C LEU A 149 4.79 22.17 3.80
N ARG A 150 6.01 22.72 3.72
CA ARG A 150 6.37 24.02 4.29
C ARG A 150 5.56 25.15 3.65
N GLU A 151 5.42 25.14 2.33
CA GLU A 151 4.64 26.14 1.61
C GLU A 151 3.15 26.08 1.99
N ALA A 152 2.60 24.87 2.13
CA ALA A 152 1.24 24.67 2.61
C ALA A 152 1.03 25.17 4.05
N ASN A 153 2.00 24.90 4.94
CA ASN A 153 2.07 25.46 6.28
C ASN A 153 3.47 25.31 6.90
N TRP A 154 4.08 26.42 7.33
CA TRP A 154 5.42 26.44 7.92
C TRP A 154 5.56 25.53 9.16
N THR A 155 4.45 25.21 9.83
CA THR A 155 4.47 24.37 11.04
C THR A 155 4.97 22.96 10.76
N HIS A 156 4.93 22.46 9.52
CA HIS A 156 5.42 21.11 9.21
C HIS A 156 6.93 20.98 9.52
N ASP A 157 7.74 21.98 9.16
CA ASP A 157 9.19 21.96 9.40
C ASP A 157 9.54 21.81 10.87
N VAL A 158 8.93 22.63 11.73
CA VAL A 158 9.27 22.66 13.16
C VAL A 158 8.76 21.43 13.93
N HIS A 159 7.86 20.66 13.33
CA HIS A 159 7.29 19.45 13.94
C HIS A 159 7.85 18.16 13.37
N ALA A 160 8.51 18.19 12.20
CA ALA A 160 8.87 17.01 11.42
C ALA A 160 9.67 15.94 12.19
N LEU A 161 10.47 16.34 13.19
CA LEU A 161 11.31 15.43 13.97
C LEU A 161 10.75 15.12 15.38
N ASP A 162 9.79 15.91 15.85
CA ASP A 162 9.35 15.91 17.25
C ASP A 162 7.88 15.54 17.43
N LEU A 163 7.10 15.50 16.34
CA LEU A 163 5.68 15.19 16.35
C LEU A 163 5.34 14.31 15.14
N SER A 164 4.60 13.22 15.35
CA SER A 164 4.13 12.42 14.23
C SER A 164 3.06 13.18 13.43
N CYS A 165 3.03 13.03 12.10
CA CYS A 165 1.97 13.57 11.25
C CYS A 165 0.56 13.17 11.74
N ALA A 166 0.43 11.93 12.23
CA ALA A 166 -0.79 11.36 12.80
C ALA A 166 -1.28 12.04 14.09
N SER A 167 -0.50 12.95 14.68
CA SER A 167 -0.95 13.76 15.82
C SER A 167 -1.94 14.84 15.43
N CYS A 168 -1.91 15.28 14.17
CA CYS A 168 -2.82 16.28 13.63
C CYS A 168 -3.72 15.71 12.55
N HIS A 169 -3.15 14.90 11.65
CA HIS A 169 -3.87 14.32 10.52
C HIS A 169 -4.49 12.97 10.84
N ASN A 170 -5.64 12.68 10.24
CA ASN A 170 -6.24 11.35 10.23
C ASN A 170 -6.72 11.02 8.81
N ILE A 171 -6.14 9.97 8.22
CA ILE A 171 -6.22 9.69 6.77
C ILE A 171 -7.31 8.69 6.42
N HIS A 172 -7.67 7.79 7.34
CA HIS A 172 -8.71 6.79 7.11
C HIS A 172 -10.11 7.41 6.92
N PRO A 173 -10.58 8.35 7.76
CA PRO A 173 -11.90 8.94 7.60
C PRO A 173 -11.99 9.81 6.34
N THR A 174 -13.22 10.02 5.87
CA THR A 174 -13.52 10.89 4.71
C THR A 174 -12.99 12.32 4.87
N ILE A 175 -12.95 12.83 6.10
CA ILE A 175 -12.51 14.19 6.41
C ILE A 175 -11.35 14.13 7.40
N ASP A 176 -10.21 14.65 6.96
CA ASP A 176 -9.05 14.92 7.80
C ASP A 176 -9.37 16.06 8.79
N PRO A 177 -9.12 15.90 10.11
CA PRO A 177 -9.29 16.95 11.10
C PRO A 177 -8.59 18.27 10.79
N MET A 178 -7.53 18.27 9.98
CA MET A 178 -6.82 19.51 9.58
C MET A 178 -7.44 20.21 8.37
N LYS A 179 -8.35 19.55 7.66
CA LYS A 179 -8.96 20.11 6.44
C LYS A 179 -10.09 21.07 6.82
N GLY A 180 -9.99 22.32 6.34
CA GLY A 180 -11.07 23.30 6.48
C GLY A 180 -11.24 23.91 7.88
N ILE A 181 -10.28 23.71 8.79
CA ILE A 181 -10.33 24.31 10.13
C ILE A 181 -10.08 25.82 10.08
N THR A 182 -10.75 26.55 10.98
CA THR A 182 -10.61 28.00 11.10
C THR A 182 -9.25 28.41 11.65
N GLN A 183 -8.86 29.67 11.45
CA GLN A 183 -7.62 30.19 12.01
C GLN A 183 -7.60 30.12 13.55
N SER A 184 -8.73 30.36 14.23
CA SER A 184 -8.78 30.27 15.68
C SER A 184 -8.63 28.83 16.16
N SER A 185 -9.22 27.86 15.46
CA SER A 185 -9.06 26.43 15.74
C SER A 185 -7.62 25.98 15.59
N LYS A 186 -6.90 26.45 14.55
CA LYS A 186 -5.47 26.19 14.37
C LYS A 186 -4.65 26.71 15.55
N ILE A 187 -4.84 27.98 15.91
CA ILE A 187 -4.11 28.62 17.03
C ILE A 187 -4.41 27.91 18.34
N LYS A 188 -5.69 27.56 18.59
CA LYS A 188 -6.09 26.83 19.80
C LYS A 188 -5.35 25.51 19.92
N MET A 189 -5.16 24.76 18.84
CA MET A 189 -4.41 23.50 18.87
C MET A 189 -2.94 23.71 19.29
N CYS A 190 -2.30 24.76 18.78
CA CYS A 190 -0.94 25.14 19.19
C CYS A 190 -0.88 25.41 20.70
N VAL A 191 -1.80 26.25 21.18
CA VAL A 191 -1.86 26.65 22.59
C VAL A 191 -2.14 25.45 23.49
N ASP A 192 -3.13 24.63 23.16
CA ASP A 192 -3.54 23.49 23.98
C ASP A 192 -2.38 22.49 24.15
N CYS A 193 -1.69 22.13 23.05
CA CYS A 193 -0.60 21.17 23.09
C CYS A 193 0.63 21.71 23.83
N HIS A 194 1.09 22.92 23.51
CA HIS A 194 2.29 23.49 24.15
C HIS A 194 2.04 23.88 25.61
N ALA A 195 0.82 24.29 25.98
CA ALA A 195 0.45 24.51 27.37
C ALA A 195 0.45 23.20 28.16
N ASP A 196 -0.04 22.10 27.58
CA ASP A 196 0.00 20.77 28.20
C ASP A 196 1.44 20.29 28.45
N GLN A 197 2.33 20.45 27.46
CA GLN A 197 3.76 20.16 27.63
C GLN A 197 4.41 21.03 28.71
N THR A 198 4.08 22.31 28.77
CA THR A 198 4.59 23.23 29.80
C THR A 198 4.13 22.81 31.19
N LYS A 199 2.84 22.47 31.33
CA LYS A 199 2.26 21.98 32.59
C LYS A 199 2.94 20.68 33.04
N ALA A 200 3.15 19.73 32.13
CA ALA A 200 3.81 18.46 32.43
C ALA A 200 5.26 18.64 32.90
N LYS A 201 5.98 19.61 32.32
CA LYS A 201 7.34 19.97 32.75
C LYS A 201 7.36 20.59 34.14
N ALA A 202 6.36 21.40 34.50
CA ALA A 202 6.28 22.05 35.81
C ALA A 202 5.89 21.10 36.95
N THR A 203 5.30 19.94 36.64
CA THR A 203 4.89 18.92 37.62
C THR A 203 5.96 17.84 37.87
N LYS A 204 7.09 17.89 37.16
CA LYS A 204 8.26 17.04 37.41
C LYS A 204 9.24 17.75 38.34
#